data_AF-A0A341EIB7-F1
#
_entry.id   AF-A0A341EIB7-F1
#
_cell.length_a   1.000
_cell.length_b   1.000
_cell.length_c   1.000
_cell.angle_alpha   90.00
_cell.angle_beta   90.00
_cell.angle_gamma   90.00
#
_symmetry.space_group_name_H-M   'P 1'
#
loop_
_entity.id
_entity.type
_entity.pdbx_description
1 polymer ?
#
loop_
_entity_poly.entity_id
_entity_poly.type
_entity_poly.pdbx_seq_one_letter_code
_entity_poly.pdbx_strand_id
1 'polypeptide(L)'
;MDTGLVQGALILTLDGEIPVEFLSVGDRVITRDSGFAKILHIQRTTRKVRRIALAAGSLGHTRPERDVQLAGDQMLLVRDWRARALFNSERALVAARALVDEEFITDLGEEETTLIQIFCNGPHIIYADGLELGTADAARARGAVLHAA
;
A
#
# COMPACT_ATOMS: atom_id res chain seq x y z
N MET A 1 0.69 1.18 14.15
CA MET A 1 0.82 1.58 12.73
C MET A 1 -0.47 1.26 12.01
N ASP A 2 -1.13 2.29 11.51
CA ASP A 2 -2.34 2.32 10.67
C ASP A 2 -2.05 1.85 9.24
N THR A 3 -1.47 0.66 9.15
CA THR A 3 -1.12 0.00 7.88
C THR A 3 -2.07 -1.15 7.62
N GLY A 4 -2.47 -1.31 6.38
CA GLY A 4 -3.45 -2.29 5.95
C GLY A 4 -4.20 -1.79 4.74
N LEU A 5 -4.69 -2.74 3.97
CA LEU A 5 -5.52 -2.51 2.81
C LEU A 5 -6.95 -2.24 3.28
N VAL A 6 -7.72 -1.55 2.46
CA VAL A 6 -9.11 -1.21 2.77
C VAL A 6 -10.06 -1.96 1.86
N GLN A 7 -11.29 -2.14 2.33
CA GLN A 7 -12.31 -2.88 1.58
C GLN A 7 -12.49 -2.29 0.17
N GLY A 8 -12.62 -3.18 -0.82
CA GLY A 8 -12.72 -2.82 -2.23
C GLY A 8 -11.38 -2.67 -2.95
N ALA A 9 -10.25 -2.64 -2.23
CA ALA A 9 -8.93 -2.62 -2.85
C ALA A 9 -8.73 -3.90 -3.69
N LEU A 10 -8.45 -3.74 -4.98
CA LEU A 10 -8.25 -4.85 -5.91
C LEU A 10 -6.80 -5.32 -5.85
N ILE A 11 -6.57 -6.56 -5.43
CA ILE A 11 -5.24 -7.16 -5.31
C ILE A 11 -4.98 -8.05 -6.50
N LEU A 12 -3.83 -7.86 -7.15
CA LEU A 12 -3.42 -8.72 -8.25
C LEU A 12 -2.98 -10.09 -7.71
N THR A 13 -3.66 -11.14 -8.14
CA THR A 13 -3.38 -12.54 -7.80
C THR A 13 -3.07 -13.34 -9.06
N LEU A 14 -2.67 -14.60 -8.90
CA LEU A 14 -2.53 -15.52 -10.04
C LEU A 14 -3.85 -15.82 -10.77
N ASP A 15 -4.99 -15.52 -10.14
CA ASP A 15 -6.33 -15.74 -10.70
C ASP A 15 -6.96 -14.42 -11.20
N GLY A 16 -6.17 -13.34 -11.27
CA GLY A 16 -6.61 -11.99 -11.66
C GLY A 16 -6.73 -11.03 -10.48
N GLU A 17 -7.39 -9.90 -10.71
CA GLU A 17 -7.66 -8.91 -9.65
C GLU A 17 -8.82 -9.37 -8.77
N ILE A 18 -8.55 -9.50 -7.47
CA ILE A 18 -9.53 -9.95 -6.47
C ILE A 18 -9.66 -8.87 -5.39
N PRO A 19 -10.88 -8.44 -5.01
CA PRO A 19 -11.08 -7.56 -3.87
C PRO A 19 -10.49 -8.16 -2.59
N VAL A 20 -9.76 -7.36 -1.83
CA VAL A 20 -9.00 -7.80 -0.66
C VAL A 20 -9.85 -8.52 0.38
N GLU A 21 -11.13 -8.17 0.52
CA GLU A 21 -12.06 -8.81 1.45
C GLU A 21 -12.35 -10.29 1.10
N PHE A 22 -12.20 -10.68 -0.17
CA PHE A 22 -12.43 -12.05 -0.65
C PHE A 22 -11.17 -12.91 -0.62
N LEU A 23 -10.00 -12.33 -0.35
CA LEU A 23 -8.77 -13.09 -0.21
C LEU A 23 -8.81 -13.99 1.03
N SER A 24 -8.21 -15.16 0.88
CA SER A 24 -8.12 -16.22 1.87
C SER A 24 -6.66 -16.62 2.12
N VAL A 25 -6.40 -17.14 3.32
CA VAL A 25 -5.12 -17.80 3.61
C VAL A 25 -4.98 -18.96 2.63
N GLY A 26 -3.87 -19.00 1.90
CA GLY A 26 -3.68 -19.95 0.82
C GLY A 26 -3.52 -19.30 -0.56
N ASP A 27 -4.16 -18.15 -0.77
CA ASP A 27 -4.15 -17.45 -2.05
C ASP A 27 -2.75 -16.95 -2.39
N ARG A 28 -2.51 -16.76 -3.70
CA ARG A 28 -1.21 -16.37 -4.24
C ARG A 28 -1.31 -14.98 -4.85
N VAL A 29 -0.75 -14.01 -4.14
CA VAL A 29 -0.68 -12.61 -4.59
C VAL A 29 0.56 -12.43 -5.45
N ILE A 30 0.44 -11.63 -6.52
CA ILE A 30 1.58 -11.25 -7.34
C ILE A 30 2.43 -10.26 -6.54
N THR A 31 3.73 -10.52 -6.50
CA THR A 31 4.70 -9.68 -5.81
C THR A 31 5.71 -9.11 -6.80
N ARG A 32 6.18 -7.90 -6.52
CA ARG A 32 7.21 -7.25 -7.32
C ARG A 32 8.57 -7.93 -7.21
N ASP A 33 8.87 -8.48 -6.04
CA ASP A 33 10.21 -8.94 -5.66
C ASP A 33 10.42 -10.45 -5.81
N SER A 34 9.36 -11.26 -5.76
CA SER A 34 9.45 -12.72 -5.84
C SER A 34 8.53 -13.37 -6.88
N GLY A 35 7.86 -12.56 -7.72
CA GLY A 35 6.87 -13.01 -8.70
C GLY A 35 5.51 -13.28 -8.07
N PHE A 36 5.43 -14.17 -7.08
CA PHE A 36 4.26 -14.32 -6.22
C PHE A 36 4.64 -14.72 -4.80
N ALA A 37 3.70 -14.55 -3.88
CA ALA A 37 3.80 -15.03 -2.50
C ALA A 37 2.46 -15.62 -2.05
N LYS A 38 2.52 -16.65 -1.20
CA LYS A 38 1.34 -17.26 -0.59
C LYS A 38 0.93 -16.45 0.64
N ILE A 39 -0.34 -16.09 0.74
CA ILE A 39 -0.89 -15.49 1.96
C ILE A 39 -0.87 -16.54 3.07
N LEU A 40 -0.15 -16.25 4.16
CA LEU A 40 -0.04 -17.13 5.32
C LEU A 40 -0.96 -16.69 6.45
N HIS A 41 -1.28 -15.41 6.53
CA HIS A 41 -2.19 -14.87 7.53
C HIS A 41 -2.89 -13.60 7.02
N ILE A 42 -4.16 -13.44 7.38
CA ILE A 42 -4.92 -12.21 7.17
C ILE A 42 -5.47 -11.78 8.52
N GLN A 43 -5.06 -10.60 8.97
CA GLN A 43 -5.64 -9.96 10.15
C GLN A 43 -6.63 -8.89 9.71
N ARG A 44 -7.80 -8.83 10.36
CA ARG A 44 -8.81 -7.79 10.14
C ARG A 44 -8.95 -6.99 11.42
N THR A 45 -8.89 -5.67 11.34
CA THR A 45 -9.01 -4.79 12.51
C THR A 45 -9.75 -3.52 12.15
N THR A 46 -10.85 -3.25 12.84
CA THR A 46 -11.62 -2.01 12.69
C THR A 46 -11.18 -1.02 13.76
N ARG A 47 -10.76 0.17 13.34
CA ARG A 47 -10.38 1.27 14.23
C ARG A 47 -10.42 2.60 13.50
N LYS A 48 -10.33 3.71 14.25
CA LYS A 48 -10.08 5.02 13.65
C LYS A 48 -8.67 5.04 13.06
N VAL A 49 -8.58 5.37 11.78
CA VAL A 49 -7.33 5.50 11.03
C VAL A 49 -7.38 6.75 10.20
N ARG A 50 -6.23 7.40 10.02
CA ARG A 50 -6.12 8.50 9.06
C ARG A 50 -6.20 7.98 7.63
N ARG A 51 -7.06 8.54 6.80
CA ARG A 51 -7.30 8.13 5.41
C ARG A 51 -6.63 9.12 4.46
N ILE A 52 -5.87 8.60 3.50
CA ILE A 52 -5.16 9.41 2.50
C ILE A 52 -5.78 9.12 1.14
N ALA A 53 -6.30 10.14 0.48
CA ALA A 53 -6.77 10.04 -0.90
C ALA A 53 -5.62 10.33 -1.86
N LEU A 54 -5.52 9.52 -2.91
CA LEU A 54 -4.59 9.69 -4.01
C LEU A 54 -5.41 9.82 -5.28
N ALA A 55 -5.38 11.00 -5.90
CA ALA A 55 -6.02 11.24 -7.19
C ALA A 55 -5.34 10.40 -8.30
N ALA A 56 -6.10 10.02 -9.31
CA ALA A 56 -5.56 9.36 -10.50
C ALA A 56 -4.38 10.16 -11.09
N GLY A 57 -3.28 9.48 -11.41
CA GLY A 57 -2.08 10.07 -11.98
C GLY A 57 -1.16 10.84 -11.00
N SER A 58 -1.50 10.96 -9.72
CA SER A 58 -0.75 11.72 -8.70
C SER A 58 0.70 11.26 -8.46
N LEU A 59 1.02 9.99 -8.75
CA LEU A 59 2.34 9.39 -8.56
C LEU A 59 3.16 9.31 -9.86
N GLY A 60 2.77 10.07 -10.88
CA GLY A 60 3.42 10.08 -12.19
C GLY A 60 3.12 8.82 -13.01
N HIS A 61 3.49 8.84 -14.29
CA HIS A 61 3.23 7.74 -15.25
C HIS A 61 1.79 7.21 -15.21
N THR A 62 0.81 8.11 -15.06
CA THR A 62 -0.63 7.81 -14.97
C THR A 62 -1.01 6.85 -13.84
N ARG A 63 -0.31 6.88 -12.70
CA ARG A 63 -0.62 6.07 -11.51
C ARG A 63 -1.07 6.91 -10.32
N PRO A 64 -2.04 6.45 -9.51
CA PRO A 64 -2.91 5.30 -9.79
C PRO A 64 -3.79 5.56 -11.03
N GLU A 65 -4.31 4.50 -11.65
CA GLU A 65 -5.16 4.61 -12.85
C GLU A 65 -6.55 5.21 -12.54
N ARG A 66 -6.96 5.12 -11.27
CA ARG A 66 -8.19 5.67 -10.71
C ARG A 66 -7.88 6.27 -9.34
N ASP A 67 -8.83 7.01 -8.78
CA ASP A 67 -8.69 7.50 -7.41
C ASP A 67 -8.62 6.32 -6.43
N VAL A 68 -7.68 6.37 -5.49
CA VAL A 68 -7.45 5.33 -4.48
C VAL A 68 -7.40 5.98 -3.11
N GLN A 69 -7.85 5.24 -2.09
CA GLN A 69 -7.71 5.68 -0.70
C GLN A 69 -6.93 4.65 0.12
N LEU A 70 -5.89 5.11 0.79
CA LEU A 70 -5.00 4.29 1.61
C LEU A 70 -5.11 4.64 3.09
N ALA A 71 -4.75 3.69 3.95
CA ALA A 71 -4.50 4.01 5.36
C ALA A 71 -3.19 4.81 5.49
N GLY A 72 -3.10 5.71 6.48
CA GLY A 72 -2.00 6.66 6.58
C GLY A 72 -0.59 6.05 6.75
N ASP A 73 -0.46 4.89 7.41
CA ASP A 73 0.81 4.13 7.49
C ASP A 73 0.95 3.07 6.38
N GLN A 74 0.02 2.98 5.42
CA GLN A 74 0.17 2.04 4.32
C GLN A 74 1.43 2.38 3.52
N MET A 75 2.35 1.43 3.45
CA MET A 75 3.61 1.60 2.73
C MET A 75 3.36 1.46 1.23
N LEU A 76 3.86 2.44 0.47
CA LEU A 76 3.81 2.52 -0.98
C LEU A 76 5.24 2.60 -1.52
N LEU A 77 5.54 1.82 -2.57
CA LEU A 77 6.81 1.93 -3.27
C LEU A 77 6.76 3.12 -4.23
N VAL A 78 7.57 4.13 -3.95
CA VAL A 78 7.75 5.31 -4.80
C VAL A 78 9.07 5.17 -5.56
N ARG A 79 9.03 5.45 -6.86
CA ARG A 79 10.16 5.28 -7.80
C ARG A 79 10.34 6.46 -8.75
N ASP A 80 9.76 7.61 -8.41
CA ASP A 80 9.83 8.84 -9.19
C ASP A 80 10.81 9.83 -8.55
N TRP A 81 10.75 11.09 -8.99
CA TRP A 81 11.59 12.16 -8.45
C TRP A 81 11.44 12.33 -6.93
N ARG A 82 10.29 11.97 -6.32
CA ARG A 82 10.08 12.07 -4.87
C ARG A 82 10.99 11.09 -4.12
N ALA A 83 11.25 9.90 -4.67
CA ALA A 83 12.21 8.96 -4.07
C ALA A 83 13.62 9.59 -4.00
N ARG A 84 14.02 10.31 -5.05
CA ARG A 84 15.31 11.01 -5.07
C ARG A 84 15.32 12.21 -4.13
N ALA A 85 14.27 13.03 -4.16
CA ALA A 85 14.15 14.23 -3.34
C ALA A 85 14.10 13.93 -1.84
N LEU A 86 13.37 12.87 -1.46
CA LEU A 86 13.15 12.51 -0.05
C LEU A 86 14.24 11.57 0.51
N PHE A 87 14.89 10.74 -0.32
CA PHE A 87 15.78 9.66 0.15
C PHE A 87 17.15 9.61 -0.52
N ASN A 88 17.41 10.48 -1.49
CA ASN A 88 18.56 10.36 -2.39
C ASN A 88 18.66 8.97 -3.07
N SER A 89 17.52 8.27 -3.20
CA SER A 89 17.42 6.90 -3.74
C SER A 89 16.58 6.88 -5.03
N GLU A 90 16.81 5.89 -5.90
CA GLU A 90 15.95 5.67 -7.08
C GLU A 90 14.57 5.11 -6.72
N ARG A 91 14.46 4.50 -5.53
CA ARG A 91 13.20 3.95 -5.01
C ARG A 91 13.19 3.93 -3.48
N ALA A 92 12.02 4.10 -2.89
CA ALA A 92 11.82 4.04 -1.45
C ALA A 92 10.43 3.54 -1.08
N LEU A 93 10.30 2.90 0.08
CA LEU A 93 9.00 2.63 0.68
C LEU A 93 8.61 3.84 1.54
N VAL A 94 7.48 4.45 1.22
CA VAL A 94 7.00 5.68 1.85
C VAL A 94 5.60 5.43 2.39
N ALA A 95 5.33 5.84 3.63
CA ALA A 95 3.97 5.83 4.14
C ALA A 95 3.09 6.82 3.35
N ALA A 96 1.84 6.45 3.05
CA ALA A 96 0.93 7.28 2.26
C ALA A 96 0.81 8.73 2.79
N ARG A 97 0.74 8.92 4.11
CA ARG A 97 0.63 10.26 4.71
C ARG A 97 1.84 11.16 4.44
N ALA A 98 3.02 10.60 4.18
CA ALA A 98 4.23 11.37 3.92
C ALA A 98 4.28 11.90 2.46
N LEU A 99 3.30 11.50 1.63
CA LEU A 99 3.16 11.96 0.25
C LEU A 99 2.11 13.06 0.09
N VAL A 100 1.44 13.47 1.17
CA VAL A 100 0.41 14.52 1.14
C VAL A 100 1.02 15.81 0.61
N ASP A 101 0.41 16.35 -0.44
CA ASP A 101 0.77 17.61 -1.07
C ASP A 101 -0.39 18.63 -1.08
N GLU A 102 -1.52 18.28 -0.46
CA GLU A 102 -2.74 19.09 -0.35
C GLU A 102 -3.43 19.42 -1.70
N GLU A 103 -2.96 18.84 -2.80
CA GLU A 103 -3.51 19.09 -4.14
C GLU A 103 -3.97 17.80 -4.81
N PHE A 104 -3.08 16.81 -4.95
CA PHE A 104 -3.37 15.53 -5.60
C PHE A 104 -3.36 14.35 -4.63
N ILE A 105 -2.65 14.50 -3.51
CA ILE A 105 -2.63 13.55 -2.41
C ILE A 105 -3.05 14.31 -1.16
N THR A 106 -4.22 13.97 -0.62
CA THR A 106 -4.89 14.73 0.44
C THR A 106 -5.19 13.88 1.66
N ASP A 107 -5.15 14.52 2.83
CA ASP A 107 -5.56 13.92 4.10
C ASP A 107 -7.07 14.09 4.29
N LEU A 108 -7.80 12.99 4.38
CA LEU A 108 -9.25 12.98 4.61
C LEU A 108 -9.61 13.01 6.11
N GLY A 109 -8.61 12.95 7.00
CA GLY A 109 -8.80 12.87 8.43
C GLY A 109 -8.99 11.44 8.95
N GLU A 110 -9.40 11.32 10.21
CA GLU A 110 -9.62 10.03 10.88
C GLU A 110 -11.02 9.47 10.63
N GLU A 111 -11.09 8.25 10.12
CA GLU A 111 -12.33 7.53 9.87
C GLU A 111 -12.28 6.12 10.47
N GLU A 112 -13.41 5.62 10.98
CA GLU A 112 -13.51 4.23 11.39
C GLU A 112 -13.43 3.32 10.17
N THR A 113 -12.34 2.58 10.05
CA THR A 113 -12.01 1.78 8.86
C THR A 113 -11.60 0.38 9.27
N THR A 114 -12.08 -0.62 8.52
CA THR A 114 -11.59 -1.99 8.63
C THR A 114 -10.33 -2.16 7.80
N LEU A 115 -9.19 -2.30 8.48
CA LEU A 115 -7.92 -2.62 7.85
C LEU A 115 -7.81 -4.13 7.65
N ILE A 116 -7.47 -4.53 6.43
CA ILE A 116 -7.16 -5.91 6.05
C ILE A 116 -5.65 -6.01 5.85
N GLN A 117 -5.00 -6.71 6.76
CA GLN A 117 -3.55 -6.82 6.87
C GLN A 117 -3.11 -8.20 6.36
N ILE A 118 -2.39 -8.21 5.24
CA ILE A 118 -1.88 -9.42 4.61
C ILE A 118 -0.45 -9.69 5.10
N PHE A 119 -0.21 -10.93 5.51
CA PHE A 119 1.12 -11.44 5.86
C PHE A 119 1.45 -12.69 5.02
N CYS A 120 2.67 -12.70 4.50
CA CYS A 120 3.22 -13.78 3.68
C CYS A 120 4.38 -14.47 4.44
N ASN A 121 5.30 -15.13 3.73
CA ASN A 121 6.54 -15.68 4.30
C ASN A 121 7.61 -14.60 4.61
N GLY A 122 7.24 -13.33 4.50
CA GLY A 122 8.06 -12.16 4.82
C GLY A 122 7.45 -10.88 4.22
N PRO A 123 8.12 -9.73 4.40
CA PRO A 123 7.73 -8.47 3.79
C PRO A 123 7.80 -8.54 2.27
N HIS A 124 6.69 -8.22 1.59
CA HIS A 124 6.62 -8.17 0.13
C HIS A 124 6.00 -6.87 -0.37
N ILE A 125 6.23 -6.58 -1.64
CA ILE A 125 5.53 -5.52 -2.37
C ILE A 125 4.53 -6.20 -3.30
N ILE A 126 3.25 -5.99 -3.04
CA ILE A 126 2.12 -6.50 -3.80
C ILE A 126 1.57 -5.43 -4.74
N TYR A 127 0.84 -5.85 -5.77
CA TYR A 127 0.10 -4.92 -6.63
C TYR A 127 -1.35 -4.80 -6.14
N ALA A 128 -1.78 -3.57 -5.88
CA ALA A 128 -3.11 -3.26 -5.38
C ALA A 128 -3.61 -1.94 -5.98
N ASP A 129 -4.79 -1.93 -6.60
CA ASP A 129 -5.38 -0.76 -7.28
C ASP A 129 -4.40 -0.03 -8.24
N GLY A 130 -3.58 -0.80 -8.97
CA GLY A 130 -2.55 -0.24 -9.86
C GLY A 130 -1.33 0.35 -9.16
N LEU A 131 -1.24 0.22 -7.83
CA LEU A 131 -0.14 0.68 -6.99
C LEU A 131 0.75 -0.47 -6.51
N GLU A 132 1.99 -0.15 -6.16
CA GLU A 132 2.96 -1.08 -5.56
C GLU A 132 2.93 -0.90 -4.03
N LEU A 133 2.08 -1.66 -3.33
CA LEU A 133 1.87 -1.54 -1.88
C LEU A 133 2.65 -2.59 -1.08
N GLY A 134 3.09 -2.25 0.11
CA GLY A 134 3.69 -3.18 1.04
C GLY A 134 2.66 -4.09 1.73
N THR A 135 3.04 -5.34 2.01
CA THR A 135 2.35 -6.19 3.00
C THR A 135 2.35 -5.52 4.38
N ALA A 136 1.56 -6.05 5.32
CA ALA A 136 1.36 -5.41 6.63
C ALA A 136 2.67 -5.23 7.45
N ASP A 137 3.70 -6.01 7.14
CA ASP A 137 5.03 -5.97 7.74
C ASP A 137 6.09 -5.29 6.84
N ALA A 138 5.70 -4.69 5.71
CA ALA A 138 6.62 -4.03 4.76
C ALA A 138 7.50 -2.94 5.38
N ALA A 139 7.01 -2.25 6.42
CA ALA A 139 7.82 -1.28 7.16
C ALA A 139 9.05 -1.91 7.84
N ARG A 140 9.07 -3.24 8.05
CA ARG A 140 10.21 -3.99 8.59
C ARG A 140 11.19 -4.46 7.52
N ALA A 141 10.88 -4.26 6.23
CA ALA A 141 11.76 -4.66 5.14
C ALA A 141 13.11 -3.93 5.21
N ARG A 142 14.20 -4.62 4.85
CA ARG A 142 15.54 -4.02 4.80
C ARG A 142 15.62 -3.04 3.62
N GLY A 143 15.77 -1.74 3.89
CA GLY A 143 15.85 -0.67 2.89
C GLY A 143 15.52 0.71 3.47
N ALA A 144 15.50 1.75 2.63
CA ALA A 144 15.01 3.07 3.03
C ALA A 144 13.49 3.02 3.23
N VAL A 145 13.05 3.18 4.48
CA VAL A 145 11.65 3.20 4.91
C VAL A 145 11.42 4.53 5.64
N LEU A 146 10.35 5.27 5.29
CA LEU A 146 9.98 6.50 6.02
C LEU A 146 8.60 6.37 6.65
N HIS A 147 8.52 6.82 7.90
CA HIS A 147 7.31 7.15 8.61
C HIS A 147 7.27 8.67 8.77
N ALA A 148 6.12 9.31 8.52
CA ALA A 148 5.97 10.70 8.97
C ALA A 148 5.90 10.70 10.51
N ALA A 149 6.65 11.63 11.11
CA ALA A 149 6.76 11.86 12.55
C ALA A 149 5.42 12.19 13.20
#